data_AF-A0A4Y8LIL3-F1
#
_entry.id   AF-A0A4Y8LIL3-F1
#
_cell.length_a   1.000
_cell.length_b   1.000
_cell.length_c   1.000
_cell.angle_alpha   90.00
_cell.angle_beta   90.00
_cell.angle_gamma   90.00
#
_symmetry.space_group_name_H-M   'P 1'
#
loop_
_entity.id
_entity.type
_entity.pdbx_description
1 polymer ?
#
loop_
_entity_poly.entity_id
_entity_poly.type
_entity_poly.pdbx_seq_one_letter_code
_entity_poly.pdbx_strand_id
1 'polypeptide(L)'
;MTQYSYSRVLLFNDCPYHFGLRYVDRLTELPKFDADNPLIIGNALHSGIEQDVETAIQDYFNSFPVLTNAIVEEAMKLEILIPKVKDYLYEQFPDFEFIHEYKIDHEEYVGFVDLIAKAPDGTCMVIDFKYSNNIKNYMKSAQLHIYKDFLERDGFHVRKLAYIFAPKTSLKQKDTEDLFHFRKRLMKTVEDSKIQLVSIEFDDMESIYFMNSITDIENTSTFTKRNKSGNCFSCIPRFRPNYLEAIENEKGEIIMALPKNERRERTIDTKPDFWIYADSYVGKSTFVDNVENVLFLNTDGNTDNTTAPVVSIKDVVSKSGRVTNRKLAWDIFLDTISDLETDDSDFEAVALDLVEDIYEHCRVYVFDKNGWEHESDGSYGKGWSKVTTEFNNAMKRLKALGYQVIYISKEKAEEITLKGGAKRTTFKPNINDKVANFLTGTVDLTLRAFVDSQDERHLQLAKKQNVFGGGRFDFQVETIPLELDAFIEELTAAQEGKSPKKEEKKKRSGRSKKEKEPAEDENEKVTEAAEEVQQEAEATEEKPKRERRSRKTEDAPAQEEEKPKRQRRSRKPVEDDTPPGESDSEETSAAEEEKPKRTRRSRR
;
A
#
# COMPACT_ATOMS: atom_id res chain seq x y z
N MET A 1 -23.06 -20.81 5.54
CA MET A 1 -23.02 -19.32 5.40
C MET A 1 -21.82 -18.79 6.19
N THR A 2 -21.74 -17.50 6.52
CA THR A 2 -20.75 -16.99 7.49
C THR A 2 -21.33 -17.08 8.90
N GLN A 3 -20.61 -17.66 9.86
CA GLN A 3 -21.06 -17.74 11.25
C GLN A 3 -20.73 -16.45 12.02
N TYR A 4 -21.65 -15.97 12.86
CA TYR A 4 -21.50 -14.72 13.63
C TYR A 4 -21.45 -14.96 15.14
N SER A 5 -20.82 -14.05 15.88
CA SER A 5 -20.85 -14.02 17.35
C SER A 5 -21.41 -12.69 17.83
N TYR A 6 -21.90 -12.64 19.07
CA TYR A 6 -22.42 -11.39 19.66
C TYR A 6 -21.40 -10.24 19.58
N SER A 7 -20.16 -10.50 19.99
CA SER A 7 -19.07 -9.51 19.98
C SER A 7 -18.73 -9.01 18.56
N ARG A 8 -18.83 -9.89 17.55
CA ARG A 8 -18.61 -9.53 16.13
C ARG A 8 -19.68 -8.58 15.61
N VAL A 9 -20.96 -8.87 15.90
CA VAL A 9 -22.09 -8.02 15.46
C VAL A 9 -22.14 -6.71 16.25
N LEU A 10 -21.85 -6.75 17.55
CA LEU A 10 -21.73 -5.56 18.38
C LEU A 10 -20.64 -4.60 17.85
N LEU A 11 -19.48 -5.11 17.41
CA LEU A 11 -18.44 -4.27 16.81
C LEU A 11 -18.91 -3.57 15.53
N PHE A 12 -19.72 -4.22 14.70
CA PHE A 12 -20.33 -3.57 13.53
C PHE A 12 -21.32 -2.48 13.95
N ASN A 13 -22.21 -2.79 14.90
CA ASN A 13 -23.22 -1.84 15.36
C ASN A 13 -22.59 -0.60 16.03
N ASP A 14 -21.51 -0.79 16.79
CA ASP A 14 -20.74 0.29 17.39
C ASP A 14 -19.89 1.05 16.38
N CYS A 15 -19.23 0.36 15.45
CA CYS A 15 -18.22 0.95 14.57
C CYS A 15 -17.94 0.08 13.32
N PRO A 16 -18.73 0.27 12.25
CA PRO A 16 -18.52 -0.43 10.98
C PRO A 16 -17.07 -0.35 10.47
N TYR A 17 -16.39 0.77 10.69
CA TYR A 17 -14.97 0.93 10.36
C TYR A 17 -14.04 -0.09 11.03
N HIS A 18 -14.09 -0.24 12.37
CA HIS A 18 -13.24 -1.23 13.05
C HIS A 18 -13.67 -2.67 12.77
N PHE A 19 -14.97 -2.89 12.48
CA PHE A 19 -15.42 -4.17 11.95
C PHE A 19 -14.76 -4.49 10.60
N GLY A 20 -14.68 -3.52 9.68
CA GLY A 20 -13.97 -3.64 8.41
C GLY A 20 -12.51 -4.06 8.62
N LEU A 21 -11.76 -3.29 9.41
CA LEU A 21 -10.35 -3.59 9.70
C LEU A 21 -10.13 -5.00 10.27
N ARG A 22 -10.98 -5.44 11.20
CA ARG A 22 -10.82 -6.71 11.93
C ARG A 22 -11.33 -7.93 11.16
N TYR A 23 -12.47 -7.83 10.48
CA TYR A 23 -13.17 -8.99 9.91
C TYR A 23 -13.14 -9.03 8.37
N VAL A 24 -13.00 -7.89 7.70
CA VAL A 24 -12.92 -7.79 6.23
C VAL A 24 -11.46 -7.74 5.78
N ASP A 25 -10.71 -6.74 6.23
CA ASP A 25 -9.28 -6.59 5.91
C ASP A 25 -8.40 -7.62 6.65
N ARG A 26 -8.87 -8.06 7.83
CA ARG A 26 -8.24 -9.04 8.73
C ARG A 26 -6.85 -8.63 9.19
N LEU A 27 -6.72 -7.37 9.60
CA LEU A 27 -5.49 -6.84 10.20
C LEU A 27 -5.22 -7.48 11.56
N THR A 28 -3.96 -7.80 11.84
CA THR A 28 -3.54 -8.45 13.08
C THR A 28 -3.45 -7.43 14.21
N GLU A 29 -4.43 -7.44 15.11
CA GLU A 29 -4.39 -6.65 16.35
C GLU A 29 -3.24 -7.14 17.26
N LEU A 30 -2.34 -6.23 17.62
CA LEU A 30 -1.28 -6.47 18.58
C LEU A 30 -1.85 -6.52 20.01
N PRO A 31 -1.54 -7.56 20.80
CA PRO A 31 -2.07 -7.71 22.16
C PRO A 31 -1.59 -6.58 23.09
N LYS A 32 -2.49 -6.16 23.98
CA LYS A 32 -2.17 -5.20 25.07
C LYS A 32 -1.86 -5.93 26.35
N PHE A 33 -0.62 -5.80 26.82
CA PHE A 33 -0.10 -6.43 28.02
C PHE A 33 -0.27 -5.57 29.29
N ASP A 34 -1.34 -4.75 29.35
CA ASP A 34 -1.74 -4.04 30.57
C ASP A 34 -2.19 -5.06 31.63
N ALA A 35 -1.70 -4.93 32.86
CA ALA A 35 -2.09 -5.81 33.97
C ALA A 35 -3.62 -5.88 34.15
N ASP A 36 -4.30 -4.74 33.98
CA ASP A 36 -5.74 -4.59 34.18
C ASP A 36 -6.59 -4.83 32.90
N ASN A 37 -6.00 -5.45 31.87
CA ASN A 37 -6.67 -5.78 30.60
C ASN A 37 -7.93 -6.64 30.84
N PRO A 38 -9.13 -6.16 30.46
CA PRO A 38 -10.38 -6.87 30.71
C PRO A 38 -10.48 -8.27 30.09
N LEU A 39 -9.83 -8.52 28.94
CA LEU A 39 -9.87 -9.83 28.29
C LEU A 39 -8.99 -10.84 29.01
N ILE A 40 -7.78 -10.43 29.40
CA ILE A 40 -6.82 -11.31 30.09
C ILE A 40 -7.35 -11.67 31.49
N ILE A 41 -7.86 -10.68 32.24
CA ILE A 41 -8.44 -10.94 33.57
C ILE A 41 -9.77 -11.70 33.45
N GLY A 42 -10.61 -11.39 32.45
CA GLY A 42 -11.88 -12.08 32.22
C GLY A 42 -11.67 -13.57 32.02
N ASN A 43 -10.81 -13.94 31.07
CA ASN A 43 -10.46 -15.34 30.80
C ASN A 43 -9.89 -16.06 32.03
N ALA A 44 -9.02 -15.40 32.80
CA ALA A 44 -8.46 -16.00 34.02
C ALA A 44 -9.53 -16.20 35.11
N LEU A 45 -10.45 -15.25 35.29
CA LEU A 45 -11.58 -15.39 36.21
C LEU A 45 -12.51 -16.55 35.79
N HIS A 46 -12.83 -16.64 34.49
CA HIS A 46 -13.67 -17.69 33.92
C HIS A 46 -13.04 -19.08 34.09
N SER A 47 -11.80 -19.26 33.60
CA SER A 47 -11.01 -20.49 33.76
C SER A 47 -10.91 -20.92 35.23
N GLY A 48 -10.72 -19.96 36.16
CA GLY A 48 -10.65 -20.26 37.59
C GLY A 48 -11.97 -20.70 38.21
N ILE A 49 -13.09 -20.16 37.73
CA ILE A 49 -14.44 -20.55 38.18
C ILE A 49 -14.81 -21.93 37.61
N GLU A 50 -14.41 -22.26 36.39
CA GLU A 50 -14.59 -23.61 35.81
C GLU A 50 -13.69 -24.64 36.52
N GLN A 51 -12.38 -24.38 36.58
CA GLN A 51 -11.35 -25.36 36.93
C GLN A 51 -10.85 -25.13 38.36
N ASP A 52 -9.80 -24.34 38.55
CA ASP A 52 -9.20 -24.04 39.84
C ASP A 52 -8.34 -22.76 39.81
N VAL A 53 -7.92 -22.29 41.00
CA VAL A 53 -7.16 -21.06 41.16
C VAL A 53 -5.74 -21.16 40.60
N GLU A 54 -5.06 -22.29 40.78
CA GLU A 54 -3.67 -22.47 40.35
C GLU A 54 -3.56 -22.40 38.82
N THR A 55 -4.46 -23.10 38.12
CA THR A 55 -4.55 -23.07 36.65
C THR A 55 -4.85 -21.65 36.13
N ALA A 56 -5.83 -20.95 36.72
CA ALA A 56 -6.18 -19.58 36.34
C ALA A 56 -5.04 -18.57 36.52
N ILE A 57 -4.29 -18.67 37.62
CA ILE A 57 -3.16 -17.78 37.90
C ILE A 57 -1.98 -18.10 36.97
N GLN A 58 -1.76 -19.38 36.64
CA GLN A 58 -0.75 -19.78 35.68
C GLN A 58 -1.07 -19.27 34.26
N ASP A 59 -2.32 -19.39 33.80
CA ASP A 59 -2.77 -18.86 32.51
C ASP A 59 -2.73 -17.33 32.45
N TYR A 60 -3.10 -16.67 33.54
CA TYR A 60 -2.97 -15.22 33.67
C TYR A 60 -1.51 -14.79 33.51
N PHE A 61 -0.56 -15.42 34.20
CA PHE A 61 0.87 -15.10 34.04
C PHE A 61 1.43 -15.46 32.66
N ASN A 62 1.02 -16.59 32.09
CA ASN A 62 1.41 -17.02 30.73
C ASN A 62 0.97 -16.02 29.64
N SER A 63 -0.04 -15.20 29.91
CA SER A 63 -0.52 -14.16 28.99
C SER A 63 0.41 -12.95 28.85
N PHE A 64 1.48 -12.84 29.66
CA PHE A 64 2.39 -11.69 29.66
C PHE A 64 3.83 -12.09 29.31
N PRO A 65 4.54 -11.34 28.43
CA PRO A 65 5.94 -11.60 28.11
C PRO A 65 6.90 -11.17 29.24
N VAL A 66 6.46 -10.29 30.14
CA VAL A 66 7.23 -9.77 31.28
C VAL A 66 6.28 -9.54 32.45
N LEU A 67 6.59 -10.12 33.61
CA LEU A 67 5.82 -9.91 34.84
C LEU A 67 6.21 -8.58 35.52
N THR A 68 5.22 -7.89 36.07
CA THR A 68 5.38 -6.63 36.81
C THR A 68 4.64 -6.70 38.14
N ASN A 69 4.92 -5.77 39.05
CA ASN A 69 4.20 -5.69 40.33
C ASN A 69 2.68 -5.57 40.14
N ALA A 70 2.21 -4.79 39.16
CA ALA A 70 0.79 -4.63 38.87
C ALA A 70 0.13 -5.93 38.38
N ILE A 71 0.85 -6.76 37.60
CA ILE A 71 0.38 -8.09 37.18
C ILE A 71 0.26 -9.01 38.40
N VAL A 72 1.30 -9.07 39.24
CA VAL A 72 1.27 -9.84 40.50
C VAL A 72 0.15 -9.36 41.43
N GLU A 73 -0.13 -8.06 41.46
CA GLU A 73 -1.20 -7.46 42.27
C GLU A 73 -2.61 -7.77 41.77
N GLU A 74 -2.86 -7.92 40.46
CA GLU A 74 -4.16 -8.42 39.96
C GLU A 74 -4.30 -9.93 40.18
N ALA A 75 -3.23 -10.72 40.02
CA ALA A 75 -3.22 -12.14 40.36
C ALA A 75 -3.63 -12.40 41.82
N MET A 76 -3.08 -11.63 42.77
CA MET A 76 -3.49 -11.66 44.18
C MET A 76 -4.97 -11.33 44.43
N LYS A 77 -5.65 -10.63 43.52
CA LYS A 77 -7.11 -10.40 43.62
C LYS A 77 -7.87 -11.60 43.10
N LEU A 78 -7.42 -12.20 42.00
CA LEU A 78 -8.01 -13.41 41.43
C LEU A 78 -7.93 -14.60 42.41
N GLU A 79 -6.79 -14.76 43.11
CA GLU A 79 -6.63 -15.76 44.19
C GLU A 79 -7.71 -15.68 45.28
N ILE A 80 -8.23 -14.48 45.56
CA ILE A 80 -9.28 -14.24 46.57
C ILE A 80 -10.68 -14.29 45.94
N LEU A 81 -10.84 -13.76 44.73
CA LEU A 81 -12.14 -13.62 44.07
C LEU A 81 -12.66 -14.93 43.46
N ILE A 82 -11.79 -15.78 42.91
CA ILE A 82 -12.20 -17.05 42.29
C ILE A 82 -12.86 -17.99 43.33
N PRO A 83 -12.24 -18.30 44.49
CA PRO A 83 -12.91 -19.10 45.53
C PRO A 83 -14.21 -18.47 45.99
N LYS A 84 -14.21 -17.15 46.19
CA LYS A 84 -15.36 -16.40 46.68
C LYS A 84 -16.56 -16.40 45.73
N VAL A 85 -16.34 -16.50 44.42
CA VAL A 85 -17.42 -16.71 43.43
C VAL A 85 -17.91 -18.16 43.46
N LYS A 86 -17.01 -19.15 43.59
CA LYS A 86 -17.39 -20.57 43.75
C LYS A 86 -18.22 -20.80 45.01
N ASP A 87 -17.74 -20.33 46.16
CA ASP A 87 -18.44 -20.42 47.44
C ASP A 87 -19.84 -19.78 47.34
N TYR A 88 -19.94 -18.59 46.75
CA TYR A 88 -21.21 -17.92 46.50
C TYR A 88 -22.17 -18.74 45.60
N LEU A 89 -21.66 -19.37 44.55
CA LEU A 89 -22.48 -20.25 43.69
C LEU A 89 -23.02 -21.46 44.46
N TYR A 90 -22.17 -22.16 45.23
CA TYR A 90 -22.60 -23.32 46.02
C TYR A 90 -23.53 -22.94 47.18
N GLU A 91 -23.33 -21.78 47.81
CA GLU A 91 -24.23 -21.28 48.86
C GLU A 91 -25.61 -20.87 48.32
N GLN A 92 -25.69 -20.24 47.14
CA GLN A 92 -26.95 -19.80 46.56
C GLN A 92 -27.70 -20.91 45.81
N PHE A 93 -26.98 -21.89 45.25
CA PHE A 93 -27.53 -22.92 44.37
C PHE A 93 -27.01 -24.34 44.74
N PRO A 94 -27.20 -24.82 45.98
CA PRO A 94 -26.55 -26.04 46.49
C PRO A 94 -26.94 -27.34 45.77
N ASP A 95 -28.15 -27.39 45.19
CA ASP A 95 -28.68 -28.58 44.49
C ASP A 95 -28.65 -28.44 42.96
N PHE A 96 -27.94 -27.45 42.41
CA PHE A 96 -27.91 -27.19 40.96
C PHE A 96 -26.74 -27.91 40.27
N GLU A 97 -27.00 -28.42 39.07
CA GLU A 97 -25.98 -28.90 38.14
C GLU A 97 -25.37 -27.70 37.41
N PHE A 98 -24.04 -27.55 37.45
CA PHE A 98 -23.32 -26.46 36.78
C PHE A 98 -22.65 -26.96 35.50
N ILE A 99 -23.04 -26.38 34.36
CA ILE A 99 -22.47 -26.65 33.04
C ILE A 99 -21.71 -25.39 32.61
N HIS A 100 -20.38 -25.46 32.60
CA HIS A 100 -19.50 -24.36 32.24
C HIS A 100 -19.18 -24.35 30.74
N GLU A 101 -18.82 -23.18 30.21
CA GLU A 101 -18.29 -22.96 28.84
C GLU A 101 -19.11 -23.66 27.73
N TYR A 102 -20.44 -23.65 27.85
CA TYR A 102 -21.30 -24.34 26.87
C TYR A 102 -21.22 -23.64 25.51
N LYS A 103 -20.77 -24.39 24.49
CA LYS A 103 -20.69 -23.90 23.11
C LYS A 103 -22.05 -24.01 22.42
N ILE A 104 -22.61 -22.87 22.04
CA ILE A 104 -23.71 -22.74 21.09
C ILE A 104 -23.12 -22.76 19.67
N ASP A 105 -23.67 -23.58 18.76
CA ASP A 105 -23.10 -23.80 17.41
C ASP A 105 -24.20 -24.04 16.35
N HIS A 106 -24.76 -22.95 15.80
CA HIS A 106 -25.72 -22.97 14.69
C HIS A 106 -25.13 -22.32 13.43
N GLU A 107 -25.78 -22.48 12.27
CA GLU A 107 -25.25 -21.93 11.01
C GLU A 107 -25.08 -20.40 11.05
N GLU A 108 -26.04 -19.70 11.67
CA GLU A 108 -26.01 -18.25 11.84
C GLU A 108 -25.12 -17.77 13.00
N TYR A 109 -24.92 -18.60 14.04
CA TYR A 109 -24.43 -18.15 15.34
C TYR A 109 -23.45 -19.10 16.04
N VAL A 110 -22.40 -18.52 16.65
CA VAL A 110 -21.51 -19.18 17.61
C VAL A 110 -21.32 -18.32 18.86
N GLY A 111 -21.43 -18.96 20.02
CA GLY A 111 -21.24 -18.35 21.33
C GLY A 111 -20.75 -19.35 22.36
N PHE A 112 -20.19 -18.84 23.46
CA PHE A 112 -19.77 -19.61 24.62
C PHE A 112 -20.46 -19.03 25.85
N VAL A 113 -21.14 -19.87 26.61
CA VAL A 113 -21.95 -19.48 27.77
C VAL A 113 -21.17 -19.84 29.03
N ASP A 114 -20.75 -18.83 29.81
CA ASP A 114 -19.86 -19.00 30.95
C ASP A 114 -20.38 -20.06 31.96
N LEU A 115 -21.68 -20.00 32.30
CA LEU A 115 -22.35 -20.98 33.16
C LEU A 115 -23.85 -21.12 32.84
N ILE A 116 -24.30 -22.36 32.67
CA ILE A 116 -25.71 -22.77 32.79
C ILE A 116 -25.87 -23.51 34.12
N ALA A 117 -26.63 -22.92 35.03
CA ALA A 117 -27.00 -23.52 36.31
C ALA A 117 -28.40 -24.16 36.18
N LYS A 118 -28.47 -25.49 36.26
CA LYS A 118 -29.68 -26.28 36.04
C LYS A 118 -30.23 -26.83 37.35
N ALA A 119 -31.50 -26.51 37.62
CA ALA A 119 -32.21 -26.93 38.82
C ALA A 119 -32.66 -28.41 38.72
N PRO A 120 -32.95 -29.08 39.87
CA PRO A 120 -33.47 -30.45 39.89
C PRO A 120 -34.81 -30.65 39.16
N ASP A 121 -35.59 -29.58 38.94
CA ASP A 121 -36.84 -29.61 38.16
C ASP A 121 -36.63 -29.49 36.64
N GLY A 122 -35.38 -29.37 36.18
CA GLY A 122 -34.99 -29.22 34.78
C GLY A 122 -35.01 -27.77 34.28
N THR A 123 -35.43 -26.79 35.08
CA THR A 123 -35.32 -25.37 34.70
C THR A 123 -33.87 -24.90 34.77
N CYS A 124 -33.49 -23.98 33.87
CA CYS A 124 -32.12 -23.50 33.73
C CYS A 124 -32.03 -21.99 34.02
N MET A 125 -30.91 -21.58 34.60
CA MET A 125 -30.48 -20.19 34.73
C MET A 125 -29.18 -20.00 33.96
N VAL A 126 -29.11 -19.00 33.10
CA VAL A 126 -27.86 -18.61 32.44
C VAL A 126 -27.20 -17.52 33.26
N ILE A 127 -25.92 -17.72 33.57
CA ILE A 127 -25.09 -16.83 34.37
C ILE A 127 -23.84 -16.47 33.57
N ASP A 128 -23.55 -15.17 33.48
CA ASP A 128 -22.34 -14.63 32.88
C ASP A 128 -21.53 -13.88 33.97
N PHE A 129 -20.22 -14.12 34.03
CA PHE A 129 -19.33 -13.56 35.05
C PHE A 129 -18.63 -12.29 34.54
N LYS A 130 -18.76 -11.18 35.26
CA LYS A 130 -18.11 -9.90 34.92
C LYS A 130 -17.18 -9.42 36.03
N TYR A 131 -15.89 -9.27 35.72
CA TYR A 131 -14.93 -8.55 36.57
C TYR A 131 -15.09 -7.02 36.38
N SER A 132 -16.12 -6.43 37.01
CA SER A 132 -16.46 -5.03 36.80
C SER A 132 -17.31 -4.45 37.91
N ASN A 133 -17.22 -3.12 38.08
CA ASN A 133 -18.11 -2.33 38.94
C ASN A 133 -19.23 -1.64 38.14
N ASN A 134 -19.23 -1.73 36.81
CA ASN A 134 -20.10 -0.92 35.93
C ASN A 134 -21.38 -1.68 35.51
N ILE A 135 -22.19 -2.07 36.49
CA ILE A 135 -23.40 -2.90 36.32
C ILE A 135 -24.33 -2.31 35.24
N LYS A 136 -24.59 -0.99 35.26
CA LYS A 136 -25.55 -0.31 34.37
C LYS A 136 -25.29 -0.48 32.88
N ASN A 137 -24.04 -0.71 32.46
CA ASN A 137 -23.72 -0.92 31.05
C ASN A 137 -24.01 -2.36 30.61
N TYR A 138 -23.80 -3.36 31.47
CA TYR A 138 -24.12 -4.76 31.17
C TYR A 138 -25.64 -5.02 31.15
N MET A 139 -26.42 -4.27 31.95
CA MET A 139 -27.90 -4.29 31.90
C MET A 139 -28.48 -3.82 30.55
N LYS A 140 -27.65 -3.33 29.61
CA LYS A 140 -28.04 -2.97 28.24
C LYS A 140 -27.46 -3.92 27.19
N SER A 141 -26.88 -5.05 27.61
CA SER A 141 -26.23 -6.01 26.73
C SER A 141 -27.21 -7.09 26.29
N ALA A 142 -27.49 -7.15 24.99
CA ALA A 142 -28.29 -8.20 24.37
C ALA A 142 -27.69 -9.62 24.52
N GLN A 143 -26.44 -9.77 24.97
CA GLN A 143 -25.70 -11.04 24.99
C GLN A 143 -26.50 -12.20 25.61
N LEU A 144 -27.04 -12.01 26.83
CA LEU A 144 -27.77 -13.07 27.53
C LEU A 144 -29.14 -13.38 26.92
N HIS A 145 -29.74 -12.41 26.22
CA HIS A 145 -31.01 -12.59 25.50
C HIS A 145 -30.79 -13.54 24.32
N ILE A 146 -29.74 -13.27 23.54
CA ILE A 146 -29.33 -14.10 22.40
C ILE A 146 -28.94 -15.51 22.87
N TYR A 147 -28.19 -15.63 23.98
CA TYR A 147 -27.88 -16.94 24.57
C TYR A 147 -29.15 -17.72 24.94
N LYS A 148 -30.15 -17.08 25.54
CA LYS A 148 -31.42 -17.73 25.90
C LYS A 148 -32.08 -18.38 24.68
N ASP A 149 -32.24 -17.63 23.60
CA ASP A 149 -33.01 -18.06 22.43
C ASP A 149 -32.35 -19.17 21.63
N PHE A 150 -31.02 -19.24 21.63
CA PHE A 150 -30.31 -20.37 21.04
C PHE A 150 -30.29 -21.59 21.97
N LEU A 151 -30.07 -21.40 23.28
CA LEU A 151 -30.16 -22.50 24.26
C LEU A 151 -31.54 -23.16 24.32
N GLU A 152 -32.62 -22.40 24.12
CA GLU A 152 -33.98 -22.96 24.02
C GLU A 152 -34.16 -23.82 22.75
N ARG A 153 -33.42 -23.55 21.66
CA ARG A 153 -33.37 -24.43 20.46
C ARG A 153 -32.54 -25.69 20.71
N ASP A 154 -31.46 -25.58 21.49
CA ASP A 154 -30.64 -26.71 21.95
C ASP A 154 -31.36 -27.59 23.00
N GLY A 155 -32.54 -27.16 23.47
CA GLY A 155 -33.42 -27.93 24.35
C GLY A 155 -33.33 -27.58 25.83
N PHE A 156 -32.60 -26.53 26.22
CA PHE A 156 -32.56 -26.05 27.60
C PHE A 156 -33.80 -25.22 27.96
N HIS A 157 -34.32 -25.41 29.17
CA HIS A 157 -35.50 -24.66 29.62
C HIS A 157 -35.10 -23.42 30.44
N VAL A 158 -34.58 -22.39 29.76
CA VAL A 158 -34.00 -21.21 30.42
C VAL A 158 -35.08 -20.27 30.98
N ARG A 159 -35.14 -20.16 32.30
CA ARG A 159 -36.15 -19.35 33.02
C ARG A 159 -35.62 -18.04 33.60
N LYS A 160 -34.30 -17.94 33.82
CA LYS A 160 -33.66 -16.77 34.42
C LYS A 160 -32.33 -16.47 33.72
N LEU A 161 -32.04 -15.18 33.58
CA LEU A 161 -30.78 -14.66 33.06
C LEU A 161 -30.17 -13.78 34.15
N ALA A 162 -28.87 -13.91 34.40
CA ALA A 162 -28.20 -13.14 35.43
C ALA A 162 -26.72 -12.86 35.11
N TYR A 163 -26.21 -11.79 35.72
CA TYR A 163 -24.79 -11.50 35.80
C TYR A 163 -24.29 -11.72 37.23
N ILE A 164 -23.11 -12.33 37.38
CA ILE A 164 -22.35 -12.33 38.64
C ILE A 164 -21.19 -11.35 38.51
N PHE A 165 -21.21 -10.31 39.34
CA PHE A 165 -20.17 -9.28 39.37
C PHE A 165 -19.11 -9.59 40.43
N ALA A 166 -17.90 -9.86 39.97
CA ALA A 166 -16.69 -9.83 40.78
C ALA A 166 -16.15 -8.38 40.83
N PRO A 167 -16.07 -7.74 42.02
CA PRO A 167 -15.79 -6.31 42.11
C PRO A 167 -14.33 -5.97 41.78
N LYS A 168 -14.12 -5.06 40.81
CA LYS A 168 -12.78 -4.59 40.40
C LYS A 168 -12.23 -3.61 41.43
N THR A 169 -11.29 -4.07 42.25
CA THR A 169 -10.68 -3.28 43.34
C THR A 169 -9.52 -2.43 42.83
N SER A 170 -9.74 -1.12 42.72
CA SER A 170 -8.75 -0.14 42.24
C SER A 170 -8.13 0.63 43.41
N LEU A 171 -7.01 0.14 43.94
CA LEU A 171 -6.20 0.84 44.94
C LEU A 171 -4.86 1.29 44.35
N LYS A 172 -4.39 2.45 44.81
CA LYS A 172 -3.02 2.92 44.56
C LYS A 172 -2.16 2.71 45.80
N GLN A 173 -0.88 2.40 45.61
CA GLN A 173 0.14 2.47 46.64
C GLN A 173 0.32 3.93 47.09
N LYS A 174 0.56 4.15 48.37
CA LYS A 174 0.85 5.50 48.92
C LYS A 174 2.36 5.75 48.93
N ASP A 175 2.77 7.01 48.81
CA ASP A 175 4.19 7.40 48.85
C ASP A 175 4.92 7.00 50.15
N THR A 176 4.17 6.80 51.24
CA THR A 176 4.66 6.41 52.57
C THR A 176 4.50 4.91 52.88
N GLU A 177 4.13 4.09 51.89
CA GLU A 177 3.76 2.69 52.06
C GLU A 177 4.67 1.80 51.21
N ASP A 178 5.34 0.82 51.83
CA ASP A 178 6.11 -0.16 51.07
C ASP A 178 5.20 -1.18 50.35
N LEU A 179 5.81 -1.95 49.44
CA LEU A 179 5.09 -2.91 48.60
C LEU A 179 4.39 -4.03 49.42
N PHE A 180 4.96 -4.42 50.57
CA PHE A 180 4.40 -5.47 51.42
C PHE A 180 3.15 -4.98 52.15
N HIS A 181 3.23 -3.80 52.77
CA HIS A 181 2.08 -3.16 53.43
C HIS A 181 0.97 -2.83 52.42
N PHE A 182 1.33 -2.39 51.21
CA PHE A 182 0.37 -2.17 50.13
C PHE A 182 -0.37 -3.45 49.74
N ARG A 183 0.33 -4.55 49.47
CA ARG A 183 -0.28 -5.83 49.11
C ARG A 183 -1.17 -6.39 50.22
N LYS A 184 -0.75 -6.28 51.48
CA LYS A 184 -1.57 -6.66 52.63
C LYS A 184 -2.86 -5.84 52.75
N ARG A 185 -2.80 -4.53 52.47
CA ARG A 185 -3.97 -3.65 52.40
C ARG A 185 -4.87 -3.99 51.21
N LEU A 186 -4.28 -4.34 50.07
CA LEU A 186 -5.01 -4.75 48.87
C LEU A 186 -5.82 -6.03 49.11
N MET A 187 -5.16 -7.11 49.57
CA MET A 187 -5.80 -8.39 49.90
C MET A 187 -7.00 -8.19 50.82
N LYS A 188 -6.80 -7.51 51.96
CA LYS A 188 -7.89 -7.20 52.89
C LYS A 188 -9.06 -6.46 52.25
N THR A 189 -8.79 -5.50 51.36
CA THR A 189 -9.86 -4.74 50.67
C THR A 189 -10.67 -5.62 49.70
N VAL A 190 -10.03 -6.64 49.10
CA VAL A 190 -10.70 -7.63 48.24
C VAL A 190 -11.47 -8.65 49.08
N GLU A 191 -10.92 -9.09 50.22
CA GLU A 191 -11.59 -9.93 51.22
C GLU A 191 -12.88 -9.26 51.74
N ASP A 192 -12.84 -7.95 52.04
CA ASP A 192 -13.99 -7.15 52.52
C ASP A 192 -15.03 -6.83 51.40
N SER A 193 -14.70 -7.07 50.12
CA SER A 193 -15.60 -6.82 48.99
C SER A 193 -16.79 -7.80 48.95
N LYS A 194 -17.78 -7.60 48.08
CA LYS A 194 -18.94 -8.50 47.94
C LYS A 194 -19.24 -8.83 46.48
N ILE A 195 -19.49 -10.11 46.22
CA ILE A 195 -20.04 -10.59 44.95
C ILE A 195 -21.50 -10.13 44.85
N GLN A 196 -21.95 -9.78 43.65
CA GLN A 196 -23.32 -9.33 43.39
C GLN A 196 -23.92 -10.13 42.24
N LEU A 197 -25.02 -10.85 42.51
CA LEU A 197 -25.89 -11.43 41.50
C LEU A 197 -26.93 -10.40 41.07
N VAL A 198 -27.05 -10.16 39.77
CA VAL A 198 -28.04 -9.24 39.19
C VAL A 198 -28.80 -9.98 38.09
N SER A 199 -30.07 -10.28 38.33
CA SER A 199 -30.96 -10.85 37.33
C SER A 199 -31.43 -9.80 36.32
N ILE A 200 -31.59 -10.20 35.07
CA ILE A 200 -32.21 -9.38 34.02
C ILE A 200 -33.54 -10.01 33.57
N GLU A 201 -34.48 -9.17 33.13
CA GLU A 201 -35.69 -9.62 32.47
C GLU A 201 -35.38 -9.90 30.99
N PHE A 202 -35.98 -10.95 30.44
CA PHE A 202 -35.78 -11.31 29.04
C PHE A 202 -36.63 -10.42 28.12
N ASP A 203 -36.02 -10.00 27.02
CA ASP A 203 -36.58 -9.23 25.91
C ASP A 203 -36.29 -9.99 24.62
N ASP A 204 -37.33 -10.35 23.89
CA ASP A 204 -37.30 -11.12 22.63
C ASP A 204 -36.92 -10.27 21.42
N MET A 205 -37.09 -8.94 21.51
CA MET A 205 -36.71 -8.02 20.44
C MET A 205 -35.19 -7.98 20.22
N GLU A 206 -34.39 -8.22 21.26
CA GLU A 206 -32.92 -8.18 21.17
C GLU A 206 -32.36 -9.24 20.21
N SER A 207 -32.94 -10.45 20.19
CA SER A 207 -32.58 -11.50 19.23
C SER A 207 -33.01 -11.14 17.80
N ILE A 208 -34.15 -10.48 17.64
CA ILE A 208 -34.62 -9.97 16.34
C ILE A 208 -33.67 -8.87 15.82
N TYR A 209 -33.26 -7.93 16.69
CA TYR A 209 -32.29 -6.89 16.35
C TYR A 209 -30.91 -7.48 16.02
N PHE A 210 -30.49 -8.54 16.71
CA PHE A 210 -29.26 -9.26 16.40
C PHE A 210 -29.28 -9.87 14.99
N MET A 211 -30.36 -10.59 14.63
CA MET A 211 -30.51 -11.18 13.29
C MET A 211 -30.59 -10.10 12.20
N ASN A 212 -31.34 -9.03 12.41
CA ASN A 212 -31.37 -7.89 11.49
C ASN A 212 -29.99 -7.25 11.31
N SER A 213 -29.19 -7.16 12.38
CA SER A 213 -27.82 -6.64 12.31
C SER A 213 -26.88 -7.55 11.50
N ILE A 214 -27.11 -8.87 11.49
CA ILE A 214 -26.39 -9.79 10.59
C ILE A 214 -26.75 -9.50 9.13
N THR A 215 -28.03 -9.33 8.82
CA THR A 215 -28.48 -8.95 7.46
C THR A 215 -27.91 -7.59 7.03
N ASP A 216 -27.82 -6.61 7.93
CA ASP A 216 -27.17 -5.32 7.64
C ASP A 216 -25.67 -5.48 7.34
N ILE A 217 -24.96 -6.37 8.04
CA ILE A 217 -23.54 -6.69 7.78
C ILE A 217 -23.39 -7.28 6.38
N GLU A 218 -24.20 -8.28 6.04
CA GLU A 218 -24.10 -9.00 4.75
C GLU A 218 -24.42 -8.12 3.54
N ASN A 219 -25.29 -7.11 3.71
CA ASN A 219 -25.60 -6.11 2.67
C ASN A 219 -24.62 -4.92 2.64
N THR A 220 -23.67 -4.82 3.58
CA THR A 220 -22.74 -3.68 3.64
C THR A 220 -21.48 -3.91 2.80
N SER A 221 -21.32 -3.12 1.74
CA SER A 221 -20.11 -3.12 0.90
C SER A 221 -19.00 -2.16 1.37
N THR A 222 -19.33 -1.14 2.18
CA THR A 222 -18.37 -0.08 2.58
C THR A 222 -18.37 0.18 4.09
N PHE A 223 -17.17 0.09 4.68
CA PHE A 223 -16.95 0.10 6.13
C PHE A 223 -16.29 1.42 6.58
N THR A 224 -16.94 2.55 6.34
CA THR A 224 -16.35 3.89 6.59
C THR A 224 -16.82 4.54 7.90
N LYS A 225 -17.99 4.16 8.42
CA LYS A 225 -18.61 4.81 9.59
C LYS A 225 -17.84 4.47 10.88
N ARG A 226 -17.35 5.50 11.58
CA ARG A 226 -16.67 5.39 12.88
C ARG A 226 -17.63 5.74 14.03
N ASN A 227 -17.54 4.99 15.13
CA ASN A 227 -18.24 5.22 16.40
C ASN A 227 -19.74 5.56 16.29
N LYS A 228 -20.49 4.77 15.50
CA LYS A 228 -21.93 4.95 15.21
C LYS A 228 -22.78 5.01 16.48
N SER A 229 -22.44 4.21 17.50
CA SER A 229 -23.17 4.17 18.78
C SER A 229 -22.67 5.18 19.83
N GLY A 230 -21.52 5.81 19.60
CA GLY A 230 -20.79 6.58 20.60
C GLY A 230 -19.95 5.74 21.57
N ASN A 231 -20.14 4.42 21.65
CA ASN A 231 -19.56 3.53 22.67
C ASN A 231 -18.35 2.70 22.22
N CYS A 232 -17.87 2.88 20.98
CA CYS A 232 -16.80 2.05 20.42
C CYS A 232 -15.49 2.17 21.22
N PHE A 233 -15.12 1.09 21.92
CA PHE A 233 -13.91 0.99 22.73
C PHE A 233 -12.63 1.26 21.91
N SER A 234 -12.58 0.74 20.68
CA SER A 234 -11.46 0.94 19.74
C SER A 234 -11.28 2.39 19.28
N CYS A 235 -12.30 3.24 19.41
CA CYS A 235 -12.19 4.67 19.13
C CYS A 235 -11.63 5.49 20.32
N ILE A 236 -11.49 4.91 21.51
CA ILE A 236 -10.96 5.59 22.69
C ILE A 236 -9.42 5.52 22.65
N PRO A 237 -8.66 6.65 22.68
CA PRO A 237 -7.21 6.64 22.46
C PRO A 237 -6.40 5.68 23.34
N ARG A 238 -6.78 5.49 24.61
CA ARG A 238 -6.12 4.52 25.53
C ARG A 238 -6.35 3.06 25.07
N PHE A 239 -7.52 2.77 24.54
CA PHE A 239 -7.99 1.40 24.29
C PHE A 239 -7.91 0.96 22.84
N ARG A 240 -7.79 1.92 21.92
CA ARG A 240 -7.42 1.79 20.52
C ARG A 240 -6.52 0.59 20.19
N PRO A 241 -6.92 -0.33 19.29
CA PRO A 241 -6.04 -1.39 18.81
C PRO A 241 -4.84 -0.79 18.05
N ASN A 242 -3.75 -1.54 17.99
CA ASN A 242 -2.60 -1.28 17.13
C ASN A 242 -2.45 -2.48 16.21
N TYR A 243 -2.20 -2.28 14.92
CA TYR A 243 -2.20 -3.35 13.91
C TYR A 243 -0.79 -3.60 13.38
N LEU A 244 -0.43 -4.86 13.14
CA LEU A 244 0.91 -5.24 12.66
C LEU A 244 1.19 -4.75 11.23
N GLU A 245 0.17 -4.75 10.36
CA GLU A 245 0.29 -4.48 8.92
C GLU A 245 0.04 -3.02 8.53
N ALA A 246 -0.29 -2.14 9.49
CA ALA A 246 -0.74 -0.78 9.23
C ALA A 246 0.01 0.25 10.08
N ILE A 247 0.47 1.34 9.45
CA ILE A 247 1.03 2.48 10.17
C ILE A 247 -0.11 3.47 10.46
N GLU A 248 -0.29 3.83 11.72
CA GLU A 248 -1.36 4.72 12.18
C GLU A 248 -0.84 6.13 12.51
N ASN A 249 -1.68 7.16 12.31
CA ASN A 249 -1.37 8.52 12.78
C ASN A 249 -1.72 8.73 14.27
N GLU A 250 -1.52 9.93 14.81
CA GLU A 250 -1.81 10.25 16.22
C GLU A 250 -3.30 10.13 16.60
N LYS A 251 -4.21 10.14 15.61
CA LYS A 251 -5.67 9.87 15.77
C LYS A 251 -6.01 8.40 15.46
N GLY A 252 -5.00 7.62 15.12
CA GLY A 252 -5.00 6.52 14.16
C GLY A 252 -6.18 6.48 13.18
N GLU A 253 -6.06 7.26 12.12
CA GLU A 253 -6.31 6.72 10.80
C GLU A 253 -5.11 5.87 10.36
N ILE A 254 -5.36 4.76 9.66
CA ILE A 254 -4.31 4.03 8.95
C ILE A 254 -3.80 4.94 7.83
N ILE A 255 -2.55 5.36 7.93
CA ILE A 255 -1.86 6.20 6.93
C ILE A 255 -1.51 5.35 5.71
N MET A 256 -1.06 4.13 5.95
CA MET A 256 -0.56 3.22 4.93
C MET A 256 -0.71 1.79 5.41
N ALA A 257 -1.37 0.96 4.61
CA ALA A 257 -1.27 -0.50 4.67
C ALA A 257 -0.41 -0.95 3.48
N LEU A 258 0.55 -1.85 3.72
CA LEU A 258 1.35 -2.41 2.63
C LEU A 258 0.51 -3.42 1.82
N PRO A 259 0.65 -3.50 0.49
CA PRO A 259 0.03 -4.55 -0.30
C PRO A 259 0.43 -5.94 0.23
N LYS A 260 -0.52 -6.89 0.20
CA LYS A 260 -0.25 -8.29 0.59
C LYS A 260 0.92 -8.84 -0.23
N ASN A 261 1.76 -9.67 0.41
CA ASN A 261 2.91 -10.32 -0.21
C ASN A 261 2.49 -11.53 -1.09
N GLU A 262 1.54 -11.27 -1.98
CA GLU A 262 0.97 -12.20 -2.93
C GLU A 262 1.34 -11.73 -4.34
N ARG A 263 1.59 -12.67 -5.25
CA ARG A 263 1.87 -12.29 -6.64
C ARG A 263 0.56 -11.88 -7.30
N ARG A 264 0.51 -10.66 -7.83
CA ARG A 264 -0.57 -10.22 -8.71
C ARG A 264 -0.68 -11.18 -9.89
N GLU A 265 -1.91 -11.49 -10.27
CA GLU A 265 -2.19 -12.19 -11.53
C GLU A 265 -1.76 -11.31 -12.71
N ARG A 266 -1.41 -11.94 -13.84
CA ARG A 266 -1.08 -11.20 -15.06
C ARG A 266 -2.38 -10.86 -15.78
N THR A 267 -2.76 -9.60 -15.76
CA THR A 267 -3.75 -9.05 -16.69
C THR A 267 -3.12 -8.97 -18.08
N ILE A 268 -3.91 -9.25 -19.12
CA ILE A 268 -3.53 -8.96 -20.51
C ILE A 268 -3.63 -7.44 -20.69
N ASP A 269 -2.58 -6.83 -21.25
CA ASP A 269 -2.55 -5.41 -21.58
C ASP A 269 -3.05 -5.21 -23.02
N THR A 270 -4.25 -4.66 -23.16
CA THR A 270 -4.88 -4.35 -24.46
C THR A 270 -4.71 -2.89 -24.89
N LYS A 271 -4.16 -2.02 -24.02
CA LYS A 271 -3.97 -0.59 -24.30
C LYS A 271 -2.50 -0.16 -24.04
N PRO A 272 -1.50 -0.82 -24.67
CA PRO A 272 -0.09 -0.51 -24.44
C PRO A 272 0.29 0.87 -25.00
N ASP A 273 1.29 1.51 -24.39
CA ASP A 273 1.90 2.71 -24.97
C ASP A 273 2.69 2.34 -26.24
N PHE A 274 2.51 3.09 -27.33
CA PHE A 274 3.23 2.81 -28.59
C PHE A 274 3.69 4.05 -29.36
N TRP A 275 4.81 3.90 -30.07
CA TRP A 275 5.29 4.86 -31.05
C TRP A 275 5.14 4.27 -32.45
N ILE A 276 4.34 4.91 -33.31
CA ILE A 276 4.21 4.58 -34.73
C ILE A 276 4.99 5.58 -35.59
N TYR A 277 5.83 5.08 -36.50
CA TYR A 277 6.52 5.92 -37.48
C TYR A 277 6.47 5.31 -38.88
N ALA A 278 6.41 6.17 -39.89
CA ALA A 278 6.23 5.80 -41.29
C ALA A 278 6.45 7.01 -42.19
N ASP A 279 6.58 6.79 -43.49
CA ASP A 279 6.54 7.87 -44.48
C ASP A 279 5.19 8.62 -44.45
N SER A 280 5.13 9.74 -45.15
CA SER A 280 3.92 10.55 -45.34
C SER A 280 2.85 9.76 -46.09
N TYR A 281 1.57 10.06 -45.84
CA TYR A 281 0.41 9.44 -46.50
C TYR A 281 0.20 7.92 -46.29
N VAL A 282 1.04 7.24 -45.51
CA VAL A 282 0.87 5.81 -45.13
C VAL A 282 -0.39 5.56 -44.28
N GLY A 283 -0.92 6.58 -43.59
CA GLY A 283 -2.14 6.47 -42.78
C GLY A 283 -1.93 6.43 -41.26
N LYS A 284 -0.80 6.93 -40.74
CA LYS A 284 -0.46 6.91 -39.30
C LYS A 284 -1.56 7.50 -38.40
N SER A 285 -1.97 8.74 -38.66
CA SER A 285 -2.98 9.42 -37.83
C SER A 285 -4.34 8.73 -37.95
N THR A 286 -4.71 8.20 -39.13
CA THR A 286 -5.93 7.39 -39.32
C THR A 286 -5.93 6.08 -38.53
N PHE A 287 -4.78 5.40 -38.43
CA PHE A 287 -4.65 4.20 -37.57
C PHE A 287 -4.84 4.55 -36.09
N VAL A 288 -4.32 5.70 -35.64
CA VAL A 288 -4.44 6.18 -34.26
C VAL A 288 -5.84 6.74 -33.95
N ASP A 289 -6.56 7.27 -34.96
CA ASP A 289 -7.93 7.81 -34.81
C ASP A 289 -8.94 6.74 -34.37
N ASN A 290 -8.67 5.47 -34.67
CA ASN A 290 -9.49 4.34 -34.23
C ASN A 290 -9.32 4.00 -32.74
N VAL A 291 -8.37 4.61 -32.02
CA VAL A 291 -8.15 4.34 -30.59
C VAL A 291 -9.26 4.99 -29.76
N GLU A 292 -9.86 4.20 -28.86
CA GLU A 292 -10.94 4.65 -27.97
C GLU A 292 -10.54 5.88 -27.15
N ASN A 293 -11.41 6.91 -27.15
CA ASN A 293 -11.28 8.11 -26.31
C ASN A 293 -9.91 8.81 -26.43
N VAL A 294 -9.34 8.85 -27.65
CA VAL A 294 -8.05 9.49 -27.94
C VAL A 294 -8.17 11.01 -28.12
N LEU A 295 -7.19 11.75 -27.59
CA LEU A 295 -6.97 13.18 -27.82
C LEU A 295 -5.71 13.40 -28.67
N PHE A 296 -5.85 14.05 -29.82
CA PHE A 296 -4.69 14.45 -30.63
C PHE A 296 -4.12 15.79 -30.19
N LEU A 297 -2.82 15.82 -29.93
CA LEU A 297 -2.01 17.04 -29.81
C LEU A 297 -1.24 17.22 -31.12
N ASN A 298 -1.83 17.97 -32.06
CA ASN A 298 -1.37 18.06 -33.44
C ASN A 298 -0.58 19.36 -33.72
N THR A 299 0.56 19.22 -34.40
CA THR A 299 1.49 20.33 -34.73
C THR A 299 1.39 20.81 -36.19
N ASP A 300 1.11 19.93 -37.15
CA ASP A 300 1.15 20.25 -38.59
C ASP A 300 -0.14 20.84 -39.17
N GLY A 301 -1.24 20.79 -38.41
CA GLY A 301 -2.55 21.30 -38.80
C GLY A 301 -3.36 20.38 -39.72
N ASN A 302 -2.93 19.13 -39.95
CA ASN A 302 -3.54 18.20 -40.90
C ASN A 302 -4.64 17.33 -40.25
N THR A 303 -5.74 17.96 -39.83
CA THR A 303 -6.80 17.32 -39.03
C THR A 303 -8.01 16.84 -39.83
N ASP A 304 -8.07 17.10 -41.13
CA ASP A 304 -9.28 16.91 -41.96
C ASP A 304 -9.68 15.43 -42.19
N ASN A 305 -8.81 14.48 -41.82
CA ASN A 305 -8.98 13.04 -42.04
C ASN A 305 -9.06 12.22 -40.73
N THR A 306 -9.27 12.90 -39.60
CA THR A 306 -9.37 12.33 -38.24
C THR A 306 -10.68 12.79 -37.59
N THR A 307 -11.32 11.92 -36.82
CA THR A 307 -12.61 12.16 -36.15
C THR A 307 -12.45 12.49 -34.67
N ALA A 308 -11.33 12.11 -34.06
CA ALA A 308 -11.05 12.36 -32.65
C ALA A 308 -10.80 13.85 -32.33
N PRO A 309 -11.05 14.31 -31.09
CA PRO A 309 -10.78 15.67 -30.66
C PRO A 309 -9.31 16.07 -30.82
N VAL A 310 -9.06 17.33 -31.21
CA VAL A 310 -7.72 17.85 -31.48
C VAL A 310 -7.44 19.16 -30.72
N VAL A 311 -6.28 19.22 -30.07
CA VAL A 311 -5.67 20.47 -29.60
C VAL A 311 -4.50 20.81 -30.52
N SER A 312 -4.52 22.01 -31.10
CA SER A 312 -3.48 22.48 -32.03
C SER A 312 -2.29 23.07 -31.26
N ILE A 313 -1.15 22.38 -31.29
CA ILE A 313 0.10 22.78 -30.66
C ILE A 313 0.88 23.66 -31.64
N LYS A 314 0.56 24.96 -31.66
CA LYS A 314 1.20 25.97 -32.51
C LYS A 314 1.25 27.33 -31.82
N ASP A 315 2.17 28.19 -32.24
CA ASP A 315 2.27 29.54 -31.70
C ASP A 315 0.98 30.35 -31.91
N VAL A 316 0.47 30.96 -30.84
CA VAL A 316 -0.72 31.81 -30.86
C VAL A 316 -0.31 33.26 -30.60
N VAL A 317 -0.60 34.14 -31.56
CA VAL A 317 -0.40 35.58 -31.43
C VAL A 317 -1.73 36.28 -31.18
N SER A 318 -1.86 36.88 -30.00
CA SER A 318 -3.00 37.69 -29.60
C SER A 318 -2.65 39.18 -29.61
N LYS A 319 -3.64 40.05 -29.86
CA LYS A 319 -3.48 41.51 -29.84
C LYS A 319 -4.31 42.11 -28.72
N SER A 320 -3.65 42.66 -27.71
CA SER A 320 -4.27 43.48 -26.66
C SER A 320 -3.99 44.95 -26.95
N GLY A 321 -4.90 45.60 -27.69
CA GLY A 321 -4.72 46.98 -28.15
C GLY A 321 -3.54 47.13 -29.12
N ARG A 322 -2.47 47.80 -28.70
CA ARG A 322 -1.23 47.97 -29.48
C ARG A 322 -0.16 46.92 -29.19
N VAL A 323 -0.33 46.08 -28.16
CA VAL A 323 0.66 45.07 -27.75
C VAL A 323 0.29 43.72 -28.36
N THR A 324 1.27 43.07 -28.99
CA THR A 324 1.18 41.69 -29.47
C THR A 324 1.75 40.74 -28.42
N ASN A 325 0.92 39.89 -27.84
CA ASN A 325 1.36 38.82 -26.94
C ASN A 325 1.44 37.51 -27.74
N ARG A 326 2.62 36.91 -27.79
CA ARG A 326 2.86 35.59 -28.39
C ARG A 326 2.92 34.56 -27.27
N LYS A 327 2.14 33.48 -27.40
CA LYS A 327 2.27 32.26 -26.60
C LYS A 327 2.91 31.20 -27.49
N LEU A 328 3.98 30.57 -27.03
CA LEU A 328 4.71 29.58 -27.83
C LEU A 328 3.96 28.24 -27.82
N ALA A 329 4.14 27.46 -28.88
CA ALA A 329 3.56 26.13 -29.01
C ALA A 329 3.87 25.23 -27.80
N TRP A 330 5.09 25.31 -27.25
CA TRP A 330 5.47 24.55 -26.05
C TRP A 330 4.73 24.99 -24.79
N ASP A 331 4.43 26.28 -24.61
CA ASP A 331 3.60 26.74 -23.47
C ASP A 331 2.18 26.17 -23.59
N ILE A 332 1.64 26.08 -24.80
CA ILE A 332 0.33 25.46 -25.05
C ILE A 332 0.38 23.97 -24.71
N PHE A 333 1.44 23.26 -25.11
CA PHE A 333 1.64 21.85 -24.74
C PHE A 333 1.75 21.64 -23.21
N LEU A 334 2.49 22.49 -22.51
CA LEU A 334 2.60 22.44 -21.04
C LEU A 334 1.28 22.75 -20.34
N ASP A 335 0.49 23.69 -20.87
CA ASP A 335 -0.83 24.01 -20.36
C ASP A 335 -1.80 22.84 -20.61
N THR A 336 -1.81 22.23 -21.81
CA THR A 336 -2.64 21.04 -22.08
C THR A 336 -2.29 19.86 -21.16
N ILE A 337 -1.01 19.64 -20.83
CA ILE A 337 -0.63 18.65 -19.80
C ILE A 337 -1.17 19.04 -18.42
N SER A 338 -1.30 20.33 -18.12
CA SER A 338 -1.85 20.83 -16.84
C SER A 338 -3.38 20.73 -16.79
N ASP A 339 -4.06 20.89 -17.92
CA ASP A 339 -5.50 20.66 -18.03
C ASP A 339 -5.82 19.15 -17.88
N LEU A 340 -5.00 18.29 -18.48
CA LEU A 340 -5.04 16.82 -18.31
C LEU A 340 -4.58 16.34 -16.90
N GLU A 341 -4.06 17.22 -16.04
CA GLU A 341 -3.83 16.91 -14.62
C GLU A 341 -5.09 17.12 -13.76
N THR A 342 -6.16 17.68 -14.33
CA THR A 342 -7.45 17.80 -13.65
C THR A 342 -8.28 16.55 -13.92
N ASP A 343 -8.81 15.91 -12.86
CA ASP A 343 -9.58 14.65 -12.90
C ASP A 343 -10.96 14.77 -13.63
N ASP A 344 -11.20 15.84 -14.39
CA ASP A 344 -12.46 16.18 -15.07
C ASP A 344 -12.48 15.78 -16.57
N SER A 345 -11.52 14.96 -17.04
CA SER A 345 -11.41 14.56 -18.45
C SER A 345 -11.89 13.13 -18.74
N ASP A 346 -12.74 12.94 -19.76
CA ASP A 346 -13.21 11.61 -20.22
C ASP A 346 -12.23 10.90 -21.20
N PHE A 347 -11.02 11.43 -21.42
CA PHE A 347 -10.04 10.84 -22.34
C PHE A 347 -9.33 9.61 -21.75
N GLU A 348 -8.97 8.65 -22.60
CA GLU A 348 -8.18 7.47 -22.18
C GLU A 348 -6.79 7.43 -22.84
N ALA A 349 -6.63 8.06 -24.00
CA ALA A 349 -5.39 8.08 -24.76
C ALA A 349 -5.00 9.50 -25.20
N VAL A 350 -3.69 9.76 -25.31
CA VAL A 350 -3.14 11.03 -25.81
C VAL A 350 -2.13 10.74 -26.91
N ALA A 351 -2.42 11.22 -28.11
CA ALA A 351 -1.59 11.05 -29.30
C ALA A 351 -0.83 12.34 -29.62
N LEU A 352 0.50 12.28 -29.63
CA LEU A 352 1.35 13.38 -30.09
C LEU A 352 1.58 13.23 -31.60
N ASP A 353 0.91 14.05 -32.41
CA ASP A 353 1.10 14.03 -33.85
C ASP A 353 2.37 14.82 -34.21
N LEU A 354 3.35 14.10 -34.76
CA LEU A 354 4.73 14.54 -34.99
C LEU A 354 5.46 14.98 -33.72
N VAL A 355 5.89 14.00 -32.92
CA VAL A 355 6.70 14.22 -31.71
C VAL A 355 8.06 14.90 -32.00
N GLU A 356 8.58 14.81 -33.22
CA GLU A 356 9.73 15.61 -33.67
C GLU A 356 9.46 17.12 -33.69
N ASP A 357 8.26 17.55 -34.07
CA ASP A 357 7.88 18.97 -34.12
C ASP A 357 7.59 19.48 -32.69
N ILE A 358 7.02 18.63 -31.81
CA ILE A 358 6.93 18.89 -30.36
C ILE A 358 8.32 19.09 -29.73
N TYR A 359 9.32 18.31 -30.13
CA TYR A 359 10.71 18.51 -29.70
C TYR A 359 11.32 19.82 -30.22
N GLU A 360 11.01 20.22 -31.45
CA GLU A 360 11.44 21.51 -32.01
C GLU A 360 10.80 22.70 -31.27
N HIS A 361 9.50 22.61 -30.93
CA HIS A 361 8.83 23.61 -30.10
C HIS A 361 9.49 23.74 -28.72
N CYS A 362 9.94 22.63 -28.12
CA CYS A 362 10.74 22.66 -26.89
C CYS A 362 12.08 23.40 -27.06
N ARG A 363 12.80 23.17 -28.18
CA ARG A 363 14.04 23.90 -28.49
C ARG A 363 13.79 25.40 -28.56
N VAL A 364 12.80 25.83 -29.35
CA VAL A 364 12.41 27.24 -29.51
C VAL A 364 12.04 27.88 -28.17
N TYR A 365 11.28 27.18 -27.33
CA TYR A 365 10.93 27.65 -25.99
C TYR A 365 12.15 27.85 -25.08
N VAL A 366 13.07 26.90 -25.06
CA VAL A 366 14.31 27.02 -24.28
C VAL A 366 15.18 28.14 -24.83
N PHE A 367 15.19 28.39 -26.14
CA PHE A 367 15.91 29.51 -26.73
C PHE A 367 15.34 30.87 -26.31
N ASP A 368 14.04 31.08 -26.49
CA ASP A 368 13.35 32.32 -26.10
C ASP A 368 13.57 32.64 -24.61
N LYS A 369 13.31 31.64 -23.74
CA LYS A 369 13.46 31.74 -22.28
C LYS A 369 14.89 32.01 -21.78
N ASN A 370 15.91 31.80 -22.62
CA ASN A 370 17.31 32.05 -22.28
C ASN A 370 17.97 33.16 -23.13
N GLY A 371 17.26 33.73 -24.11
CA GLY A 371 17.82 34.68 -25.06
C GLY A 371 18.91 34.08 -25.96
N TRP A 372 18.73 32.86 -26.44
CA TRP A 372 19.66 32.14 -27.33
C TRP A 372 19.11 32.06 -28.76
N GLU A 373 20.01 31.92 -29.74
CA GLU A 373 19.64 31.63 -31.13
C GLU A 373 19.95 30.17 -31.50
N HIS A 374 20.90 29.53 -30.80
CA HIS A 374 21.31 28.15 -31.01
C HIS A 374 21.78 27.48 -29.71
N GLU A 375 21.76 26.14 -29.60
CA GLU A 375 22.18 25.44 -28.38
C GLU A 375 23.64 25.73 -27.96
N SER A 376 24.49 26.14 -28.90
CA SER A 376 25.90 26.51 -28.66
C SER A 376 26.06 27.68 -27.70
N ASP A 377 25.06 28.55 -27.62
CA ASP A 377 25.11 29.78 -26.82
C ASP A 377 25.03 29.43 -25.32
N GLY A 378 24.48 28.25 -25.00
CA GLY A 378 24.57 27.61 -23.70
C GLY A 378 25.97 27.04 -23.43
N SER A 379 26.77 27.75 -22.63
CA SER A 379 28.18 27.43 -22.34
C SER A 379 28.44 25.95 -22.02
N TYR A 380 29.42 25.32 -22.69
CA TYR A 380 29.86 23.94 -22.46
C TYR A 380 28.75 22.89 -22.53
N GLY A 381 27.92 22.93 -23.59
CA GLY A 381 26.91 21.90 -23.85
C GLY A 381 25.65 22.01 -22.98
N LYS A 382 25.55 23.03 -22.14
CA LYS A 382 24.39 23.27 -21.27
C LYS A 382 23.11 23.55 -22.06
N GLY A 383 23.20 24.09 -23.29
CA GLY A 383 22.04 24.32 -24.17
C GLY A 383 21.27 23.04 -24.46
N TRP A 384 21.92 22.06 -25.12
CA TRP A 384 21.37 20.72 -25.34
C TRP A 384 20.87 20.07 -24.05
N SER A 385 21.63 20.18 -22.95
CA SER A 385 21.21 19.62 -21.67
C SER A 385 19.91 20.24 -21.15
N LYS A 386 19.71 21.56 -21.31
CA LYS A 386 18.45 22.22 -20.92
C LYS A 386 17.27 21.73 -21.76
N VAL A 387 17.42 21.71 -23.10
CA VAL A 387 16.37 21.20 -24.02
C VAL A 387 15.99 19.77 -23.66
N THR A 388 16.98 18.87 -23.52
CA THR A 388 16.71 17.47 -23.15
C THR A 388 16.08 17.34 -21.76
N THR A 389 16.46 18.15 -20.77
CA THR A 389 15.82 18.13 -19.44
C THR A 389 14.38 18.61 -19.50
N GLU A 390 14.12 19.73 -20.18
CA GLU A 390 12.78 20.32 -20.33
C GLU A 390 11.82 19.33 -21.02
N PHE A 391 12.22 18.83 -22.19
CA PHE A 391 11.45 17.83 -22.95
C PHE A 391 11.21 16.56 -22.13
N ASN A 392 12.26 15.96 -21.56
CA ASN A 392 12.11 14.71 -20.81
C ASN A 392 11.25 14.88 -19.55
N ASN A 393 11.17 16.08 -18.97
CA ASN A 393 10.30 16.34 -17.82
C ASN A 393 8.82 16.43 -18.25
N ALA A 394 8.51 17.15 -19.34
CA ALA A 394 7.15 17.22 -19.88
C ALA A 394 6.63 15.84 -20.32
N MET A 395 7.45 15.06 -21.03
CA MET A 395 7.10 13.70 -21.45
C MET A 395 6.86 12.74 -20.28
N LYS A 396 7.65 12.85 -19.20
CA LYS A 396 7.42 12.08 -17.96
C LYS A 396 6.16 12.53 -17.22
N ARG A 397 5.86 13.82 -17.21
CA ARG A 397 4.64 14.39 -16.61
C ARG A 397 3.41 13.79 -17.31
N LEU A 398 3.36 13.88 -18.64
CA LEU A 398 2.30 13.26 -19.46
C LEU A 398 2.16 11.75 -19.18
N LYS A 399 3.26 10.99 -19.14
CA LYS A 399 3.19 9.54 -18.86
C LYS A 399 2.77 9.21 -17.41
N ALA A 400 2.99 10.12 -16.46
CA ALA A 400 2.58 9.92 -15.06
C ALA A 400 1.07 10.09 -14.83
N LEU A 401 0.34 10.70 -15.77
CA LEU A 401 -1.12 10.92 -15.66
C LEU A 401 -1.95 9.63 -15.82
N GLY A 402 -1.35 8.58 -16.39
CA GLY A 402 -2.00 7.26 -16.51
C GLY A 402 -2.70 6.99 -17.85
N TYR A 403 -2.87 7.98 -18.72
CA TYR A 403 -3.35 7.78 -20.10
C TYR A 403 -2.44 6.83 -20.91
N GLN A 404 -3.01 6.20 -21.92
CA GLN A 404 -2.25 5.55 -23.00
C GLN A 404 -1.54 6.64 -23.82
N VAL A 405 -0.22 6.58 -23.91
CA VAL A 405 0.59 7.59 -24.60
C VAL A 405 1.02 7.06 -25.97
N ILE A 406 0.63 7.78 -27.01
CA ILE A 406 0.90 7.44 -28.40
C ILE A 406 1.79 8.50 -29.03
N TYR A 407 2.88 8.09 -29.68
CA TYR A 407 3.73 8.98 -30.47
C TYR A 407 3.57 8.69 -31.95
N ILE A 408 3.50 9.74 -32.77
CA ILE A 408 3.52 9.64 -34.23
C ILE A 408 4.77 10.36 -34.75
N SER A 409 5.47 9.75 -35.71
CA SER A 409 6.61 10.38 -36.40
C SER A 409 6.63 10.13 -37.91
N LYS A 410 7.26 11.04 -38.65
CA LYS A 410 7.76 10.81 -40.00
C LYS A 410 8.95 9.85 -39.96
N GLU A 411 9.06 9.02 -40.98
CA GLU A 411 10.23 8.17 -41.21
C GLU A 411 11.36 8.95 -41.90
N LYS A 412 12.59 8.58 -41.55
CA LYS A 412 13.81 8.97 -42.24
C LYS A 412 14.55 7.72 -42.69
N ALA A 413 14.79 7.61 -44.00
CA ALA A 413 15.64 6.57 -44.59
C ALA A 413 17.09 7.04 -44.65
N GLU A 414 18.03 6.25 -44.13
CA GLU A 414 19.47 6.52 -44.18
C GLU A 414 20.23 5.32 -44.77
N GLU A 415 21.06 5.54 -45.80
CA GLU A 415 21.97 4.52 -46.33
C GLU A 415 23.19 4.37 -45.42
N ILE A 416 23.36 3.20 -44.81
CA ILE A 416 24.57 2.86 -44.04
C ILE A 416 25.46 1.94 -44.87
N THR A 417 26.71 2.32 -45.06
CA THR A 417 27.74 1.45 -45.65
C THR A 417 28.26 0.49 -44.58
N LEU A 418 28.02 -0.81 -44.76
CA LEU A 418 28.54 -1.85 -43.88
C LEU A 418 30.05 -2.04 -44.08
N LYS A 419 30.73 -2.64 -43.09
CA LYS A 419 32.19 -2.88 -43.13
C LYS A 419 32.68 -3.67 -44.35
N GLY A 420 31.80 -4.42 -45.03
CA GLY A 420 32.07 -5.14 -46.27
C GLY A 420 31.75 -4.37 -47.55
N GLY A 421 31.52 -3.05 -47.49
CA GLY A 421 31.19 -2.21 -48.67
C GLY A 421 29.73 -2.29 -49.14
N ALA A 422 28.97 -3.27 -48.69
CA ALA A 422 27.53 -3.36 -48.97
C ALA A 422 26.77 -2.19 -48.33
N LYS A 423 25.95 -1.49 -49.12
CA LYS A 423 25.00 -0.48 -48.65
C LYS A 423 23.75 -1.16 -48.08
N ARG A 424 23.24 -0.68 -46.95
CA ARG A 424 21.95 -1.10 -46.38
C ARG A 424 21.14 0.10 -45.96
N THR A 425 19.94 0.25 -46.51
CA THR A 425 18.99 1.29 -46.09
C THR A 425 18.42 0.94 -44.71
N THR A 426 18.52 1.89 -43.79
CA THR A 426 17.94 1.83 -42.45
C THR A 426 16.81 2.83 -42.31
N PHE A 427 15.77 2.44 -41.58
CA PHE A 427 14.54 3.20 -41.41
C PHE A 427 14.34 3.54 -39.94
N LYS A 428 14.32 4.84 -39.62
CA LYS A 428 14.19 5.35 -38.25
C LYS A 428 13.23 6.54 -38.19
N PRO A 429 12.63 6.87 -37.03
CA PRO A 429 11.86 8.10 -36.88
C PRO A 429 12.74 9.34 -37.11
N ASN A 430 12.14 10.43 -37.58
CA ASN A 430 12.81 11.69 -37.91
C ASN A 430 13.19 12.53 -36.67
N ILE A 431 13.85 11.91 -35.69
CA ILE A 431 14.29 12.55 -34.45
C ILE A 431 15.71 12.06 -34.09
N ASN A 432 16.43 12.81 -33.27
CA ASN A 432 17.81 12.46 -32.93
C ASN A 432 17.87 11.21 -32.02
N ASP A 433 18.90 10.38 -32.21
CA ASP A 433 19.02 9.08 -31.54
C ASP A 433 18.95 9.16 -30.00
N LYS A 434 19.38 10.26 -29.37
CA LYS A 434 19.32 10.41 -27.90
C LYS A 434 17.88 10.58 -27.41
N VAL A 435 17.09 11.38 -28.11
CA VAL A 435 15.67 11.58 -27.80
C VAL A 435 14.87 10.33 -28.19
N ALA A 436 15.18 9.71 -29.33
CA ALA A 436 14.56 8.45 -29.72
C ALA A 436 14.74 7.37 -28.65
N ASN A 437 15.97 7.15 -28.15
CA ASN A 437 16.24 6.18 -27.09
C ASN A 437 15.54 6.51 -25.74
N PHE A 438 15.23 7.79 -25.48
CA PHE A 438 14.42 8.17 -24.33
C PHE A 438 12.94 7.84 -24.55
N LEU A 439 12.37 8.22 -25.71
CA LEU A 439 10.97 7.94 -26.07
C LEU A 439 10.67 6.44 -26.17
N THR A 440 11.57 5.62 -26.73
CA THR A 440 11.42 4.15 -26.69
C THR A 440 11.44 3.56 -25.28
N GLY A 441 11.96 4.31 -24.29
CA GLY A 441 11.94 3.93 -22.88
C GLY A 441 10.65 4.32 -22.16
N THR A 442 9.85 5.23 -22.72
CA THR A 442 8.56 5.67 -22.16
C THR A 442 7.36 4.92 -22.74
N VAL A 443 7.56 4.09 -23.77
CA VAL A 443 6.52 3.26 -24.41
C VAL A 443 6.82 1.75 -24.27
N ASP A 444 5.82 0.91 -24.52
CA ASP A 444 5.97 -0.55 -24.57
C ASP A 444 6.37 -1.07 -25.96
N LEU A 445 6.03 -0.31 -27.00
CA LEU A 445 6.19 -0.67 -28.41
C LEU A 445 6.72 0.49 -29.27
N THR A 446 7.54 0.16 -30.27
CA THR A 446 7.91 1.06 -31.36
C THR A 446 7.80 0.33 -32.68
N LEU A 447 6.88 0.79 -33.52
CA LEU A 447 6.36 0.10 -34.69
C LEU A 447 6.56 0.95 -35.95
N ARG A 448 6.90 0.28 -37.05
CA ARG A 448 7.02 0.92 -38.37
C ARG A 448 5.80 0.57 -39.21
N ALA A 449 5.08 1.56 -39.74
CA ALA A 449 4.12 1.32 -40.81
C ALA A 449 4.75 1.60 -42.18
N PHE A 450 4.32 0.89 -43.22
CA PHE A 450 4.82 1.07 -44.59
C PHE A 450 3.76 0.62 -45.61
N VAL A 451 3.94 1.05 -46.86
CA VAL A 451 3.20 0.53 -48.02
C VAL A 451 4.10 -0.46 -48.76
N ASP A 452 3.54 -1.59 -49.19
CA ASP A 452 4.27 -2.61 -49.93
C ASP A 452 4.24 -2.40 -51.46
N SER A 453 4.67 -3.40 -52.24
CA SER A 453 4.67 -3.34 -53.70
C SER A 453 3.31 -3.57 -54.36
N GLN A 454 2.26 -3.84 -53.58
CA GLN A 454 0.88 -4.06 -54.02
C GLN A 454 -0.04 -2.90 -53.59
N ASP A 455 0.53 -1.78 -53.12
CA ASP A 455 -0.15 -0.63 -52.51
C ASP A 455 -0.91 -0.96 -51.21
N GLU A 456 -0.62 -2.11 -50.57
CA GLU A 456 -1.21 -2.50 -49.29
C GLU A 456 -0.44 -1.87 -48.11
N ARG A 457 -1.17 -1.46 -47.06
CA ARG A 457 -0.62 -0.80 -45.87
C ARG A 457 -0.40 -1.82 -44.75
N HIS A 458 0.83 -1.91 -44.26
CA HIS A 458 1.24 -2.89 -43.25
C HIS A 458 1.92 -2.26 -42.04
N LEU A 459 1.78 -2.90 -40.88
CA LEU A 459 2.46 -2.60 -39.64
C LEU A 459 3.51 -3.70 -39.35
N GLN A 460 4.77 -3.30 -39.17
CA GLN A 460 5.90 -4.19 -38.89
C GLN A 460 5.99 -4.47 -37.38
N LEU A 461 5.66 -5.70 -36.99
CA LEU A 461 5.68 -6.16 -35.59
C LEU A 461 7.03 -6.79 -35.21
N ALA A 462 7.56 -7.66 -36.08
CA ALA A 462 8.85 -8.33 -35.81
C ALA A 462 10.04 -7.37 -35.95
N LYS A 463 11.03 -7.53 -35.06
CA LYS A 463 12.23 -6.69 -35.00
C LYS A 463 13.22 -7.01 -36.14
N LYS A 464 13.34 -6.12 -37.12
CA LYS A 464 14.31 -6.23 -38.23
C LYS A 464 15.55 -5.37 -37.97
N GLN A 465 16.75 -5.89 -38.28
CA GLN A 465 18.03 -5.23 -37.98
C GLN A 465 18.23 -3.82 -38.59
N ASN A 466 17.49 -3.48 -39.64
CA ASN A 466 17.53 -2.17 -40.30
C ASN A 466 16.28 -1.32 -40.06
N VAL A 467 15.46 -1.69 -39.08
CA VAL A 467 14.25 -0.97 -38.65
C VAL A 467 14.44 -0.60 -37.19
N PHE A 468 14.30 0.69 -36.87
CA PHE A 468 14.37 1.17 -35.49
C PHE A 468 13.08 0.81 -34.74
N GLY A 469 13.09 -0.26 -33.94
CA GLY A 469 11.90 -0.61 -33.16
C GLY A 469 11.90 -2.00 -32.54
N GLY A 470 10.69 -2.49 -32.30
CA GLY A 470 10.35 -3.63 -31.45
C GLY A 470 9.77 -3.16 -30.10
N GLY A 471 9.58 -4.09 -29.17
CA GLY A 471 9.10 -3.77 -27.83
C GLY A 471 9.10 -4.97 -26.88
N ARG A 472 8.17 -4.99 -25.92
CA ARG A 472 8.14 -5.97 -24.82
C ARG A 472 7.33 -7.25 -25.14
N PHE A 473 6.48 -7.18 -26.16
CA PHE A 473 5.67 -8.30 -26.66
C PHE A 473 6.48 -9.18 -27.63
N ASP A 474 6.12 -10.46 -27.71
CA ASP A 474 6.85 -11.48 -28.50
C ASP A 474 5.92 -11.97 -29.61
N PHE A 475 5.70 -11.08 -30.59
CA PHE A 475 4.83 -11.31 -31.74
C PHE A 475 5.31 -12.49 -32.57
N GLN A 476 4.39 -13.35 -32.97
CA GLN A 476 4.70 -14.53 -33.78
C GLN A 476 4.62 -14.19 -35.28
N VAL A 477 3.89 -13.13 -35.64
CA VAL A 477 3.73 -12.64 -37.01
C VAL A 477 4.73 -11.51 -37.31
N GLU A 478 5.31 -11.49 -38.53
CA GLU A 478 6.23 -10.42 -38.91
C GLU A 478 5.55 -9.08 -39.18
N THR A 479 4.41 -9.11 -39.88
CA THR A 479 3.68 -7.96 -40.42
C THR A 479 2.19 -8.24 -40.42
N ILE A 480 1.38 -7.24 -40.07
CA ILE A 480 -0.08 -7.28 -40.14
C ILE A 480 -0.60 -6.12 -41.00
N PRO A 481 -1.86 -6.15 -41.48
CA PRO A 481 -2.51 -4.97 -42.06
C PRO A 481 -2.48 -3.79 -41.09
N LEU A 482 -2.49 -2.56 -41.61
CA LEU A 482 -2.51 -1.32 -40.80
C LEU A 482 -3.92 -1.03 -40.24
N GLU A 483 -4.45 -1.96 -39.43
CA GLU A 483 -5.77 -1.91 -38.82
C GLU A 483 -5.68 -2.16 -37.32
N LEU A 484 -6.47 -1.43 -36.52
CA LEU A 484 -6.35 -1.47 -35.05
C LEU A 484 -6.81 -2.81 -34.46
N ASP A 485 -7.90 -3.38 -34.97
CA ASP A 485 -8.42 -4.68 -34.51
C ASP A 485 -7.38 -5.80 -34.68
N ALA A 486 -6.76 -5.89 -35.87
CA ALA A 486 -5.71 -6.85 -36.16
C ALA A 486 -4.47 -6.68 -35.26
N PHE A 487 -4.20 -5.45 -34.80
CA PHE A 487 -3.14 -5.16 -33.84
C PHE A 487 -3.50 -5.63 -32.43
N ILE A 488 -4.74 -5.42 -31.97
CA ILE A 488 -5.24 -5.85 -30.66
C ILE A 488 -5.31 -7.39 -30.56
N GLU A 489 -5.70 -8.07 -31.64
CA GLU A 489 -5.71 -9.55 -31.70
C GLU A 489 -4.31 -10.15 -31.50
N GLU A 490 -3.31 -9.70 -32.27
CA GLU A 490 -1.93 -10.20 -32.18
C GLU A 490 -1.21 -9.74 -30.90
N LEU A 491 -1.57 -8.58 -30.33
CA LEU A 491 -1.18 -8.18 -28.97
C LEU A 491 -1.66 -9.15 -27.89
N THR A 492 -2.90 -9.61 -28.02
CA THR A 492 -3.52 -10.56 -27.07
C THR A 492 -2.81 -11.92 -27.18
N ALA A 493 -2.66 -12.43 -28.41
CA ALA A 493 -1.95 -13.69 -28.69
C ALA A 493 -0.50 -13.71 -28.15
N ALA A 494 0.24 -12.61 -28.35
CA ALA A 494 1.63 -12.46 -27.88
C ALA A 494 1.80 -12.43 -26.33
N GLN A 495 0.68 -12.30 -25.59
CA GLN A 495 0.66 -12.30 -24.12
C GLN A 495 0.18 -13.64 -23.54
N GLU A 496 -0.87 -14.24 -24.11
CA GLU A 496 -1.41 -15.53 -23.67
C GLU A 496 -0.37 -16.67 -23.77
N GLY A 497 0.44 -16.65 -24.85
CA GLY A 497 1.53 -17.60 -25.07
C GLY A 497 2.61 -17.62 -23.97
N LYS A 498 2.65 -16.61 -23.08
CA LYS A 498 3.61 -16.50 -21.97
C LYS A 498 3.08 -17.00 -20.62
N SER A 499 2.02 -17.81 -20.62
CA SER A 499 1.50 -18.52 -19.45
C SER A 499 2.63 -19.23 -18.67
N PRO A 500 2.77 -19.01 -17.35
CA PRO A 500 3.93 -19.48 -16.61
C PRO A 500 3.91 -21.00 -16.44
N LYS A 501 4.85 -21.71 -17.08
CA LYS A 501 5.28 -23.03 -16.59
C LYS A 501 5.62 -22.88 -15.10
N LYS A 502 4.99 -23.67 -14.25
CA LYS A 502 5.32 -23.77 -12.82
C LYS A 502 6.74 -24.32 -12.67
N GLU A 503 7.74 -23.45 -12.70
CA GLU A 503 9.05 -23.79 -12.14
C GLU A 503 8.87 -23.99 -10.64
N GLU A 504 8.99 -25.24 -10.20
CA GLU A 504 9.00 -25.60 -8.80
C GLU A 504 10.15 -24.86 -8.10
N LYS A 505 9.80 -23.97 -7.17
CA LYS A 505 10.78 -23.30 -6.32
C LYS A 505 11.56 -24.37 -5.53
N LYS A 506 12.79 -24.68 -5.97
CA LYS A 506 13.77 -25.40 -5.14
C LYS A 506 13.89 -24.66 -3.80
N LYS A 507 13.36 -25.28 -2.74
CA LYS A 507 13.47 -24.77 -1.38
C LYS A 507 14.95 -24.56 -1.07
N ARG A 508 15.34 -23.34 -0.69
CA ARG A 508 16.64 -23.11 -0.05
C ARG A 508 16.62 -23.85 1.28
N SER A 509 17.27 -25.01 1.34
CA SER A 509 17.46 -25.74 2.59
C SER A 509 18.29 -24.90 3.56
N GLY A 510 17.90 -24.94 4.83
CA GLY A 510 18.57 -24.22 5.90
C GLY A 510 20.00 -24.73 6.12
N ARG A 511 20.84 -23.81 6.61
CA ARG A 511 22.20 -24.07 7.08
C ARG A 511 22.20 -25.08 8.24
N SER A 512 22.45 -26.36 7.96
CA SER A 512 22.71 -27.40 8.96
C SER A 512 24.17 -27.88 8.91
N LYS A 513 24.62 -28.48 10.03
CA LYS A 513 26.02 -28.71 10.39
C LYS A 513 26.82 -29.54 9.37
N LYS A 514 28.11 -29.20 9.30
CA LYS A 514 29.19 -29.97 8.65
C LYS A 514 29.70 -31.04 9.62
N GLU A 515 29.58 -32.33 9.30
CA GLU A 515 30.40 -33.39 9.92
C GLU A 515 30.48 -34.67 9.06
N LYS A 516 31.71 -34.95 8.58
CA LYS A 516 32.37 -36.24 8.24
C LYS A 516 31.76 -37.27 7.24
N GLU A 517 32.54 -37.48 6.18
CA GLU A 517 32.82 -38.71 5.39
C GLU A 517 33.10 -39.98 6.25
N PRO A 518 33.14 -41.25 5.72
CA PRO A 518 33.60 -41.74 4.38
C PRO A 518 32.50 -42.42 3.51
N ALA A 519 32.57 -42.60 2.18
CA ALA A 519 33.57 -43.14 1.22
C ALA A 519 33.33 -44.64 0.87
N GLU A 520 33.87 -45.09 -0.27
CA GLU A 520 33.77 -46.45 -0.89
C GLU A 520 32.39 -46.85 -1.48
N ASP A 521 32.29 -47.59 -2.58
CA ASP A 521 33.14 -47.69 -3.79
C ASP A 521 32.34 -48.33 -4.96
N GLU A 522 32.93 -48.39 -6.17
CA GLU A 522 32.80 -49.42 -7.25
C GLU A 522 31.48 -50.23 -7.48
N ASN A 523 31.08 -50.68 -8.68
CA ASN A 523 31.63 -50.70 -10.04
C ASN A 523 30.43 -50.90 -11.02
N GLU A 524 30.43 -50.41 -12.27
CA GLU A 524 30.81 -51.14 -13.50
C GLU A 524 30.12 -52.53 -13.72
N LYS A 525 29.79 -53.01 -14.93
CA LYS A 525 30.55 -52.89 -16.20
C LYS A 525 29.79 -53.48 -17.43
N VAL A 526 30.40 -53.28 -18.62
CA VAL A 526 30.52 -54.25 -19.77
C VAL A 526 29.28 -54.54 -20.63
N THR A 527 29.33 -54.69 -21.98
CA THR A 527 30.27 -54.37 -23.12
C THR A 527 29.40 -54.27 -24.40
N GLU A 528 29.81 -54.01 -25.66
CA GLU A 528 30.92 -54.45 -26.55
C GLU A 528 30.79 -53.60 -27.86
N ALA A 529 31.75 -53.43 -28.79
CA ALA A 529 33.11 -53.97 -28.99
C ALA A 529 33.98 -53.01 -29.86
N ALA A 530 35.31 -53.14 -29.77
CA ALA A 530 36.38 -53.07 -30.80
C ALA A 530 36.24 -52.19 -32.08
N GLU A 531 37.26 -51.53 -32.68
CA GLU A 531 38.71 -51.28 -32.44
C GLU A 531 39.17 -50.21 -33.51
N GLU A 532 40.40 -49.68 -33.67
CA GLU A 532 41.77 -49.94 -33.16
C GLU A 532 42.65 -48.64 -33.25
N VAL A 533 43.85 -48.64 -32.62
CA VAL A 533 45.18 -48.08 -33.05
C VAL A 533 45.28 -46.73 -33.87
N GLN A 534 46.13 -45.72 -33.56
CA GLN A 534 47.18 -45.50 -32.52
C GLN A 534 47.60 -44.00 -32.36
N GLN A 535 48.18 -43.67 -31.19
CA GLN A 535 49.21 -42.64 -30.87
C GLN A 535 48.90 -41.10 -30.80
N GLU A 536 49.00 -40.58 -29.56
CA GLU A 536 49.68 -39.35 -29.03
C GLU A 536 49.74 -38.08 -29.91
N ALA A 537 49.43 -36.85 -29.44
CA ALA A 537 49.87 -36.20 -28.20
C ALA A 537 49.12 -34.88 -27.86
N GLU A 538 49.27 -34.42 -26.61
CA GLU A 538 49.12 -33.05 -26.06
C GLU A 538 48.21 -31.99 -26.72
N ALA A 539 47.18 -31.51 -25.99
CA ALA A 539 47.28 -30.24 -25.23
C ALA A 539 45.94 -29.88 -24.55
N THR A 540 45.99 -29.52 -23.26
CA THR A 540 44.83 -29.06 -22.47
C THR A 540 44.68 -27.53 -22.48
N GLU A 541 43.48 -27.03 -22.79
CA GLU A 541 43.11 -25.64 -22.45
C GLU A 541 42.48 -25.56 -21.05
N GLU A 542 43.21 -24.99 -20.09
CA GLU A 542 42.61 -24.40 -18.88
C GLU A 542 42.88 -22.89 -18.82
N LYS A 543 41.92 -22.16 -18.26
CA LYS A 543 41.83 -20.68 -18.20
C LYS A 543 42.98 -20.02 -17.43
N PRO A 544 43.42 -18.81 -17.84
CA PRO A 544 44.14 -17.91 -16.95
C PRO A 544 43.24 -16.87 -16.24
N LYS A 545 43.65 -16.59 -15.00
CA LYS A 545 43.08 -15.71 -13.99
C LYS A 545 43.09 -14.21 -14.35
N ARG A 546 42.27 -13.45 -13.61
CA ARG A 546 42.50 -12.02 -13.32
C ARG A 546 43.90 -11.81 -12.72
N GLU A 547 44.62 -10.79 -13.21
CA GLU A 547 45.67 -10.13 -12.43
C GLU A 547 45.30 -8.69 -12.07
N ARG A 548 45.77 -8.27 -10.89
CA ARG A 548 45.74 -6.91 -10.37
C ARG A 548 47.18 -6.44 -10.35
N ARG A 549 47.55 -5.31 -10.96
CA ARG A 549 48.90 -4.74 -10.80
C ARG A 549 48.86 -3.32 -10.26
N SER A 550 49.60 -3.16 -9.17
CA SER A 550 49.84 -1.92 -8.42
C SER A 550 50.80 -0.99 -9.16
N ARG A 551 50.70 0.31 -8.86
CA ARG A 551 51.69 1.32 -9.29
C ARG A 551 52.64 1.60 -8.12
N LYS A 552 53.94 1.65 -8.38
CA LYS A 552 55.00 1.89 -7.39
C LYS A 552 55.52 3.34 -7.50
N THR A 553 56.00 3.89 -6.41
CA THR A 553 56.56 5.25 -6.21
C THR A 553 58.07 5.30 -6.31
N GLU A 554 58.61 6.48 -6.67
CA GLU A 554 59.95 7.09 -6.41
C GLU A 554 60.13 8.22 -7.48
N ASP A 555 60.73 9.40 -7.25
CA ASP A 555 61.24 10.08 -6.04
C ASP A 555 61.25 11.63 -6.26
N ALA A 556 61.56 12.46 -5.24
CA ALA A 556 61.63 13.93 -5.31
C ALA A 556 63.09 14.46 -5.22
N PRO A 557 63.43 15.71 -5.63
CA PRO A 557 63.28 16.95 -4.81
C PRO A 557 63.01 18.24 -5.65
N ALA A 558 62.90 19.49 -5.16
CA ALA A 558 62.43 20.12 -3.90
C ALA A 558 62.27 21.66 -4.14
N GLN A 559 61.87 22.42 -3.09
CA GLN A 559 61.65 23.88 -2.99
C GLN A 559 60.32 24.43 -3.58
N GLU A 560 59.71 25.51 -3.06
CA GLU A 560 59.55 26.06 -1.69
C GLU A 560 58.53 27.23 -1.81
N GLU A 561 57.49 27.35 -0.97
CA GLU A 561 56.83 28.60 -0.48
C GLU A 561 55.46 28.37 0.19
N GLU A 562 54.96 29.40 0.89
CA GLU A 562 54.08 29.28 2.07
C GLU A 562 52.56 29.10 1.83
N LYS A 563 51.87 28.58 2.87
CA LYS A 563 50.40 28.58 3.00
C LYS A 563 49.91 29.68 3.97
N PRO A 564 48.95 30.54 3.59
CA PRO A 564 48.18 31.34 4.53
C PRO A 564 46.94 30.60 5.05
N LYS A 565 46.67 30.73 6.37
CA LYS A 565 45.50 30.18 7.07
C LYS A 565 44.25 31.06 6.83
N ARG A 566 43.08 30.47 6.60
CA ARG A 566 41.80 31.21 6.65
C ARG A 566 41.31 31.38 8.10
N GLN A 567 41.25 32.62 8.58
CA GLN A 567 40.57 32.97 9.83
C GLN A 567 39.04 33.10 9.61
N ARG A 568 38.24 32.67 10.58
CA ARG A 568 36.82 33.05 10.69
C ARG A 568 36.70 34.49 11.19
N ARG A 569 35.83 35.29 10.58
CA ARG A 569 35.27 36.52 11.17
C ARG A 569 33.75 36.51 11.05
N SER A 570 33.10 36.95 12.12
CA SER A 570 31.65 37.13 12.24
C SER A 570 31.24 38.55 11.85
N ARG A 571 30.02 38.73 11.31
CA ARG A 571 29.26 39.99 11.34
C ARG A 571 27.77 39.71 11.55
N LYS A 572 27.08 40.77 12.00
CA LYS A 572 25.72 40.83 12.57
C LYS A 572 24.64 41.07 11.48
N PRO A 573 23.32 41.02 11.80
CA PRO A 573 22.25 40.98 10.81
C PRO A 573 22.00 42.33 10.11
N VAL A 574 21.22 42.27 9.04
CA VAL A 574 20.65 43.40 8.30
C VAL A 574 19.14 43.42 8.56
N GLU A 575 18.58 44.61 8.78
CA GLU A 575 17.14 44.84 8.98
C GLU A 575 16.39 45.02 7.65
N ASP A 576 15.05 45.01 7.72
CA ASP A 576 14.15 45.29 6.59
C ASP A 576 14.44 46.63 5.91
N ASP A 577 14.17 46.69 4.60
CA ASP A 577 13.56 47.89 4.00
C ASP A 577 12.92 47.57 2.64
N THR A 578 11.65 47.97 2.48
CA THR A 578 10.86 47.92 1.23
C THR A 578 9.67 48.87 1.41
N PRO A 579 9.14 49.56 0.38
CA PRO A 579 9.74 50.25 -0.76
C PRO A 579 9.34 51.77 -0.76
N PRO A 580 9.66 52.57 -1.80
CA PRO A 580 9.00 53.87 -2.04
C PRO A 580 7.96 53.79 -3.19
N GLY A 581 6.77 54.34 -2.97
CA GLY A 581 5.71 54.46 -3.98
C GLY A 581 4.39 54.97 -3.40
N GLU A 582 4.18 56.29 -3.40
CA GLU A 582 3.04 56.99 -2.80
C GLU A 582 1.76 56.92 -3.65
N SER A 583 0.61 56.86 -2.98
CA SER A 583 -0.61 57.60 -3.37
C SER A 583 -1.55 57.78 -2.17
N ASP A 584 -1.64 58.99 -1.63
CA ASP A 584 -2.52 59.35 -0.52
C ASP A 584 -4.01 59.40 -0.89
N SER A 585 -4.89 59.07 0.08
CA SER A 585 -6.06 59.92 0.42
C SER A 585 -6.71 59.53 1.76
N GLU A 586 -6.40 60.35 2.79
CA GLU A 586 -7.28 60.87 3.86
C GLU A 586 -8.12 59.95 4.80
N GLU A 587 -7.80 60.07 6.10
CA GLU A 587 -8.70 60.30 7.28
C GLU A 587 -9.70 59.19 7.77
N THR A 588 -9.99 58.99 9.08
CA THR A 588 -9.65 59.65 10.37
C THR A 588 -9.83 58.70 11.60
N SER A 589 -9.04 58.86 12.68
CA SER A 589 -9.33 58.58 14.13
C SER A 589 -9.84 57.18 14.64
N ALA A 590 -9.57 56.65 15.85
CA ALA A 590 -8.69 56.98 16.99
C ALA A 590 -8.61 55.80 18.03
N ALA A 591 -7.70 55.91 19.03
CA ALA A 591 -7.51 55.13 20.29
C ALA A 591 -7.14 53.62 20.16
N GLU A 592 -5.97 53.13 20.59
CA GLU A 592 -5.39 53.00 21.96
C GLU A 592 -6.12 52.05 22.93
N GLU A 593 -5.51 50.89 23.24
CA GLU A 593 -5.12 50.51 24.63
C GLU A 593 -4.12 49.34 24.68
N GLU A 594 -3.46 49.14 25.83
CA GLU A 594 -2.19 48.39 25.97
C GLU A 594 -2.28 46.87 26.22
N LYS A 595 -1.13 46.19 26.05
CA LYS A 595 -0.86 44.80 26.48
C LYS A 595 -0.45 44.77 27.96
N PRO A 596 -0.33 43.57 28.60
CA PRO A 596 1.00 42.94 28.57
C PRO A 596 1.01 41.39 28.44
N LYS A 597 2.08 40.88 27.82
CA LYS A 597 2.50 39.45 27.84
C LYS A 597 3.38 39.16 29.07
N ARG A 598 3.43 37.89 29.53
CA ARG A 598 4.60 37.11 30.10
C ARG A 598 4.07 35.94 30.97
N THR A 599 4.70 34.77 31.15
CA THR A 599 5.91 34.12 30.58
C THR A 599 5.86 32.59 30.80
N ARG A 600 6.53 31.80 29.96
CA ARG A 600 6.87 30.39 30.25
C ARG A 600 7.94 30.28 31.36
N ARG A 601 7.91 29.19 32.14
CA ARG A 601 9.07 28.66 32.88
C ARG A 601 9.15 27.14 32.71
N SER A 602 10.38 26.61 32.70
CA SER A 602 10.70 25.21 32.42
C SER A 602 11.29 24.50 33.64
N ARG A 603 11.06 23.18 33.70
CA ARG A 603 11.84 22.15 34.42
C ARG A 603 12.12 22.36 35.92
N ARG A 604 11.62 21.42 36.71
CA ARG A 604 12.52 20.59 37.52
C ARG A 604 12.23 19.12 37.23
#